data_AF-A0A8T5UNG8-F1
#
_entry.id   AF-A0A8T5UNG8-F1
#
_cell.length_a   1.000
_cell.length_b   1.000
_cell.length_c   1.000
_cell.angle_alpha   90.00
_cell.angle_beta   90.00
_cell.angle_gamma   90.00
#
_symmetry.space_group_name_H-M   'P 1'
#
loop_
_entity.id
_entity.type
_entity.pdbx_description
1 polymer ?
#
loop_
_entity_poly.entity_id
_entity_poly.type
_entity_poly.pdbx_seq_one_letter_code
_entity_poly.pdbx_strand_id
1 'polypeptide(L)' 'MGENIDNILTIEKSDGRRKCPKCKEEHKSMIHESEDKTNLINDYPRIYGKKYLCGKCGIEWREK' A
#
# COMPACT_ATOMS: atom_id res chain seq x y z
N MET A 1 2.68 -16.57 17.65
CA MET A 1 3.20 -15.25 17.26
C MET A 1 2.48 -14.81 16.00
N GLY A 2 1.83 -13.66 16.01
CA GLY A 2 1.09 -13.12 14.86
C GLY A 2 0.72 -11.67 15.10
N GLU A 3 1.64 -10.91 15.69
CA GLU A 3 1.50 -9.47 15.79
C GLU A 3 1.82 -8.90 14.41
N ASN A 4 0.92 -8.15 13.79
CA ASN A 4 1.26 -7.02 12.90
C ASN A 4 0.00 -6.18 12.66
N ILE A 5 -0.33 -5.44 13.72
CA ILE A 5 -0.93 -4.11 13.75
C ILE A 5 -1.31 -3.57 12.35
N ASP A 6 -2.62 -3.58 12.08
CA ASP A 6 -3.31 -3.00 10.92
C ASP A 6 -3.23 -1.45 10.88
N ASN A 7 -2.03 -0.87 10.90
CA ASN A 7 -1.81 0.58 10.74
C ASN A 7 -1.40 0.94 9.30
N ILE A 8 -1.98 0.25 8.32
CA ILE A 8 -1.80 0.62 6.91
C ILE A 8 -2.74 1.76 6.56
N LEU A 9 -2.17 2.86 6.09
CA LEU A 9 -2.92 4.04 5.67
C LEU A 9 -3.73 3.71 4.42
N THR A 10 -5.03 3.99 4.44
CA THR A 10 -5.87 3.88 3.25
C THR A 10 -6.01 5.27 2.65
N ILE A 11 -5.53 5.45 1.41
CA ILE A 11 -5.68 6.70 0.66
C ILE A 11 -6.61 6.50 -0.52
N GLU A 12 -7.32 7.56 -0.90
CA GLU A 12 -8.06 7.61 -2.16
C GLU A 12 -7.08 7.66 -3.33
N LYS A 13 -7.41 6.99 -4.45
CA LYS A 13 -6.60 7.03 -5.66
C LYS A 13 -6.31 8.49 -6.05
N SER A 14 -5.05 8.90 -5.89
CA SER A 14 -4.60 10.18 -6.42
C SER A 14 -4.54 10.07 -7.95
N ASP A 15 -5.39 10.81 -8.64
CA ASP A 15 -5.37 10.96 -10.11
C ASP A 15 -4.05 11.65 -10.51
N GLY A 16 -3.01 10.87 -10.79
CA GLY A 16 -1.68 11.39 -11.09
C GLY A 16 -0.51 10.47 -10.71
N ARG A 17 0.67 11.07 -10.58
CA ARG A 17 1.92 10.37 -10.22
C ARG A 17 1.81 9.89 -8.77
N ARG A 18 1.96 8.58 -8.53
CA ARG A 18 1.86 7.96 -7.21
C ARG A 18 2.87 8.60 -6.25
N LYS A 19 2.37 9.27 -5.21
CA LYS A 19 3.18 9.97 -4.20
C LYS A 19 2.97 9.35 -2.83
N CYS A 20 4.06 9.20 -2.08
CA CYS A 20 3.97 8.79 -0.70
C CYS A 20 3.15 9.81 0.12
N PRO A 21 2.11 9.40 0.88
CA PRO A 21 1.25 10.34 1.62
C PRO A 21 1.98 11.07 2.75
N LYS A 22 3.11 10.53 3.24
CA LYS A 22 3.86 11.12 4.37
C LYS A 22 5.04 11.97 3.93
N CYS A 23 5.89 11.47 3.04
CA CYS A 23 7.09 12.19 2.60
C CYS A 23 6.96 12.83 1.20
N LYS A 24 5.81 12.67 0.54
CA LYS A 24 5.53 13.17 -0.82
C LYS A 24 6.52 12.67 -1.88
N GLU A 25 7.23 11.57 -1.59
CA GLU A 25 8.16 10.95 -2.53
C GLU A 25 7.42 10.48 -3.77
N GLU A 26 7.89 10.90 -4.93
CA GLU A 26 7.27 10.64 -6.23
C GLU A 26 8.12 9.70 -7.10
N HIS A 27 9.32 9.34 -6.64
CA HIS A 27 10.18 8.39 -7.30
C HIS A 27 9.60 6.98 -7.19
N LYS A 28 9.15 6.43 -8.32
CA LYS A 28 8.63 5.06 -8.43
C LYS A 28 9.61 4.01 -7.90
N SER A 29 10.92 4.19 -8.10
CA SER A 29 11.94 3.26 -7.59
C SER A 29 11.98 3.16 -6.06
N MET A 30 11.45 4.17 -5.36
CA MET A 30 11.35 4.19 -3.91
C MET A 30 10.00 3.66 -3.40
N ILE A 31 9.07 3.26 -4.28
CA ILE A 31 7.75 2.77 -3.90
C ILE A 31 7.65 1.30 -4.32
N HIS A 32 7.71 0.41 -3.33
CA HIS A 32 7.58 -1.03 -3.53
C HIS A 32 6.10 -1.41 -3.52
N GLU A 33 5.62 -2.00 -4.62
CA GLU A 33 4.28 -2.59 -4.70
C GLU A 33 4.36 -4.03 -4.18
N SER A 34 3.41 -4.42 -3.33
CA SER A 34 3.29 -5.79 -2.82
C SER A 34 1.82 -6.17 -2.64
N GLU A 35 1.53 -7.46 -2.70
CA GLU A 35 0.21 -7.98 -2.39
C GLU A 35 -0.07 -7.90 -0.89
N ASP A 36 -1.25 -7.39 -0.56
CA ASP A 36 -1.75 -7.31 0.79
C ASP A 36 -2.66 -8.50 1.08
N LYS A 37 -2.06 -9.54 1.68
CA LYS A 37 -2.79 -10.77 2.04
C LYS A 37 -3.82 -10.58 3.16
N THR A 38 -3.87 -9.40 3.78
CA THR A 38 -4.85 -9.07 4.82
C THR A 38 -6.13 -8.46 4.22
N ASN A 39 -6.05 -7.89 3.02
CA ASN A 39 -7.20 -7.31 2.33
C ASN A 39 -7.67 -8.25 1.20
N LEU A 40 -8.59 -9.16 1.52
CA LEU A 40 -9.22 -10.03 0.53
C LEU A 40 -10.30 -9.26 -0.23
N ILE A 41 -10.04 -8.91 -1.49
CA ILE A 41 -11.01 -8.21 -2.35
C ILE A 41 -12.07 -9.19 -2.86
N ASN A 42 -11.65 -10.40 -3.23
CA ASN A 42 -12.56 -11.43 -3.70
C ASN A 42 -12.06 -12.80 -3.24
N ASP A 43 -12.97 -13.64 -2.76
CA ASP A 43 -12.62 -15.00 -2.32
C ASP A 43 -12.58 -15.97 -3.51
N TYR A 44 -13.38 -15.71 -4.56
CA TYR A 44 -13.47 -16.61 -5.72
C TYR A 44 -13.69 -15.84 -7.04
N PRO A 45 -12.65 -15.69 -7.90
CA PRO A 45 -11.23 -16.05 -7.73
C PRO A 45 -10.54 -15.24 -6.63
N ARG A 46 -9.54 -15.85 -5.98
CA ARG A 46 -8.85 -15.28 -4.80
C ARG A 46 -7.98 -14.08 -5.20
N ILE A 47 -8.49 -12.87 -4.96
CA ILE A 47 -7.82 -11.61 -5.29
C ILE A 47 -7.53 -10.87 -4.00
N TYR A 48 -6.24 -10.64 -3.75
CA TYR A 48 -5.77 -9.79 -2.67
C TYR A 48 -5.61 -8.34 -3.15
N GLY A 49 -5.80 -7.40 -2.24
CA GLY A 49 -5.53 -6.00 -2.48
C GLY A 49 -4.04 -5.73 -2.67
N LYS A 50 -3.71 -4.56 -3.20
CA LYS A 50 -2.33 -4.10 -3.33
C LYS A 50 -2.00 -3.15 -2.19
N LYS A 51 -0.78 -3.26 -1.67
CA LYS A 51 -0.17 -2.31 -0.75
C LYS A 51 1.10 -1.72 -1.36
N TYR A 52 1.45 -0.54 -0.87
CA TYR A 52 2.59 0.25 -1.27
C TYR A 52 3.46 0.55 -0.06
N LEU A 53 4.76 0.31 -0.17
CA LEU A 53 5.75 0.64 0.84
C LEU A 53 6.69 1.70 0.30
N CYS A 54 6.84 2.83 1.01
CA CYS A 54 7.85 3.84 0.68
C CYS A 54 9.20 3.46 1.30
N GLY A 55 10.22 3.27 0.48
CA GLY A 55 11.60 3.00 0.90
C GLY A 55 12.30 4.18 1.60
N LYS A 56 11.75 5.40 1.52
CA LYS A 56 12.33 6.60 2.17
C LYS A 56 11.86 6.81 3.60
N CYS A 57 10.58 6.58 3.87
CA CYS A 57 9.97 6.85 5.19
C CYS A 57 9.38 5.59 5.86
N GLY A 58 9.44 4.45 5.18
CA GLY A 58 8.95 3.16 5.69
C GLY A 58 7.44 3.07 5.81
N ILE A 59 6.67 4.01 5.24
CA ILE A 59 5.23 3.99 5.38
C ILE A 59 4.60 3.01 4.41
N GLU A 60 3.63 2.26 4.91
CA GLU A 60 2.78 1.37 4.13
C GLU A 60 1.39 2.00 3.94
N TRP A 61 0.92 2.01 2.69
CA TRP A 61 -0.44 2.47 2.37
C TRP A 61 -1.11 1.60 1.30
N ARG A 62 -2.43 1.65 1.29
CA ARG A 62 -3.30 1.03 0.28
C ARG A 62 -4.00 2.13 -0.50
N GLU A 63 -4.17 1.90 -1.79
CA GLU A 63 -5.04 2.73 -2.63
C GLU A 63 -6.39 2.01 -2.74
N LYS A 64 -7.47 2.66 -2.30
CA LYS A 64 -8.85 2.16 -2.46
C LYS A 64 -9.44 2.65 -3.78
#